data_AF-A0A534P432-F1
#
_entry.id   AF-A0A534P432-F1
#
_cell.length_a   1.000
_cell.length_b   1.000
_cell.length_c   1.000
_cell.angle_alpha   90.00
_cell.angle_beta   90.00
_cell.angle_gamma   90.00
#
_symmetry.space_group_name_H-M   'P 1'
#
loop_
_entity.id
_entity.type
_entity.pdbx_description
1 polymer ?
#
loop_
_entity_poly.entity_id
_entity_poly.type
_entity_poly.pdbx_seq_one_letter_code
_entity_poly.pdbx_strand_id
1 'polypeptide(L)'
;MGLLDMLGLGGPEGKVRRLQKKATTKFGPAENRQGAIEELGALKTDAAIDALLTRYTFRVDPGITDDDEKARSAAAARAVRAQVVGDCPGSPALPRRHG
;
A
#
# COMPACT_ATOMS: atom_id res chain seq x y z
N MET A 1 3.40 22.27 -18.33
CA MET A 1 4.30 21.15 -17.99
C MET A 1 5.65 21.75 -17.59
N GLY A 2 5.98 21.76 -16.30
CA GLY A 2 7.08 22.55 -15.73
C GLY A 2 8.31 21.72 -15.35
N LEU A 3 9.45 22.39 -15.14
CA LEU A 3 10.74 21.79 -14.73
C LEU A 3 10.65 20.85 -13.51
N LEU A 4 9.65 21.04 -12.64
CA LEU A 4 9.39 20.21 -11.46
C LEU A 4 8.84 18.81 -11.79
N ASP A 5 8.17 18.64 -12.94
CA ASP A 5 7.76 17.32 -13.45
C ASP A 5 8.95 16.58 -14.06
N MET A 6 9.86 17.28 -14.73
CA MET A 6 11.07 16.68 -15.32
C MET A 6 12.05 16.15 -14.25
N LEU A 7 11.99 16.69 -13.03
CA LEU A 7 12.72 16.21 -11.85
C LEU A 7 11.89 15.24 -10.98
N GLY A 8 10.80 14.66 -11.50
CA GLY A 8 10.00 13.65 -10.81
C GLY A 8 9.55 14.05 -9.40
N LEU A 9 9.32 15.36 -9.17
CA LEU A 9 9.02 15.95 -7.87
C LEU A 9 7.55 16.37 -7.75
N GLY A 10 6.83 16.52 -8.87
CA GLY A 10 5.45 17.01 -8.93
C GLY A 10 4.36 15.94 -9.08
N GLY A 11 4.72 14.71 -9.43
CA GLY A 11 3.76 13.63 -9.70
C GLY A 11 3.43 12.73 -8.50
N PRO A 12 2.40 11.88 -8.63
CA PRO A 12 2.04 10.87 -7.60
C PRO A 12 3.23 9.99 -7.20
N GLU A 13 4.14 9.68 -8.13
CA GLU A 13 5.38 8.95 -7.84
C GLU A 13 6.36 9.75 -6.97
N GLY A 14 6.50 11.06 -7.22
CA GLY A 14 7.33 11.95 -6.41
C GLY A 14 6.81 12.07 -4.97
N LYS A 15 5.48 12.03 -4.82
CA LYS A 15 4.82 11.98 -3.50
C LYS A 15 5.13 10.67 -2.76
N VAL A 16 4.95 9.52 -3.41
CA VAL A 16 5.30 8.21 -2.82
C VAL A 16 6.77 8.18 -2.37
N ARG A 17 7.70 8.65 -3.22
CA ARG A 17 9.14 8.67 -2.90
C ARG A 17 9.45 9.54 -1.67
N ARG A 18 8.76 10.67 -1.50
CA ARG A 18 8.90 11.55 -0.33
C ARG A 18 8.36 10.89 0.94
N LEU A 19 7.18 10.28 0.86
CA LEU A 19 6.57 9.61 1.99
C LEU A 19 7.35 8.36 2.41
N GLN A 20 7.86 7.58 1.46
CA GLN A 20 8.75 6.45 1.73
C GLN A 20 9.99 6.89 2.51
N LYS A 21 10.64 8.00 2.13
CA LYS A 21 11.78 8.55 2.88
C LYS A 21 11.39 8.92 4.32
N LYS A 22 10.24 9.56 4.52
CA LYS A 22 9.75 9.88 5.87
C LYS A 22 9.44 8.62 6.69
N ALA A 23 8.74 7.66 6.09
CA ALA A 23 8.35 6.40 6.72
C ALA A 23 9.57 5.56 7.11
N THR A 24 10.66 5.61 6.33
CA THR A 24 11.90 4.82 6.53
C THR A 24 12.96 5.53 7.39
N THR A 25 12.81 6.83 7.67
CA THR A 25 13.75 7.59 8.50
C THR A 25 13.97 6.93 9.88
N LYS A 26 15.23 6.73 10.28
CA LYS A 26 15.59 6.07 11.54
C LYS A 26 15.41 6.96 12.78
N PHE A 27 15.56 8.27 12.63
CA PHE A 27 15.64 9.23 13.74
C PHE A 27 14.50 10.26 13.72
N GLY A 28 14.19 10.84 14.88
CA GLY A 28 13.17 11.87 15.03
C GLY A 28 11.82 11.35 15.53
N PRO A 29 10.81 12.25 15.63
CA PRO A 29 9.51 11.96 16.23
C PRO A 29 8.79 10.80 15.55
N ALA A 30 8.10 9.98 16.34
CA ALA A 30 7.40 8.79 15.83
C ALA A 30 6.19 9.18 14.96
N GLU A 31 5.55 10.29 15.30
CA GLU A 31 4.37 10.87 14.67
C GLU A 31 4.63 11.19 13.19
N ASN A 32 5.84 11.66 12.87
CA ASN A 32 6.24 11.95 11.49
C ASN A 32 6.26 10.68 10.62
N ARG A 33 6.60 9.53 11.22
CA ARG A 33 6.60 8.25 10.52
C ARG A 33 5.20 7.67 10.44
N GLN A 34 4.45 7.73 11.52
CA GLN A 34 3.05 7.28 11.59
C GLN A 34 2.21 8.02 10.54
N GLY A 35 2.29 9.35 10.50
CA GLY A 35 1.57 10.15 9.51
C GLY A 35 1.99 9.84 8.06
N ALA A 36 3.28 9.57 7.81
CA ALA A 36 3.74 9.17 6.48
C ALA A 36 3.23 7.77 6.07
N ILE A 37 3.09 6.84 7.03
CA ILE A 37 2.52 5.50 6.81
C ILE A 37 1.02 5.60 6.50
N GLU A 38 0.28 6.38 7.27
CA GLU A 38 -1.15 6.62 7.04
C GLU A 38 -1.39 7.28 5.68
N GLU A 39 -0.58 8.29 5.33
CA GLU A 39 -0.70 8.96 4.04
C GLU A 39 -0.34 8.04 2.86
N LEU A 40 0.66 7.16 3.00
CA LEU A 40 0.94 6.11 2.00
C LEU A 40 -0.25 5.16 1.85
N GLY A 41 -0.84 4.71 2.96
CA GLY A 41 -2.02 3.83 2.94
C GLY A 41 -3.23 4.47 2.24
N ALA A 42 -3.42 5.78 2.40
CA ALA A 42 -4.50 6.52 1.78
C ALA A 42 -4.38 6.64 0.24
N LEU A 43 -3.17 6.49 -0.33
CA LEU A 43 -2.97 6.57 -1.79
C LEU A 43 -3.62 5.40 -2.54
N LYS A 44 -3.76 4.22 -1.90
CA LYS A 44 -4.36 3.01 -2.50
C LYS A 44 -3.74 2.61 -3.85
N THR A 45 -2.44 2.84 -4.04
CA THR A 45 -1.67 2.46 -5.24
C THR A 45 -0.64 1.38 -4.92
N ASP A 46 -0.27 0.58 -5.93
CA ASP A 46 0.73 -0.49 -5.76
C ASP A 46 2.09 0.07 -5.32
N ALA A 47 2.52 1.21 -5.89
CA ALA A 47 3.76 1.88 -5.49
C ALA A 47 3.78 2.31 -4.00
N ALA A 48 2.61 2.62 -3.42
CA ALA A 48 2.52 2.94 -2.00
C ALA A 48 2.65 1.69 -1.11
N ILE A 49 2.16 0.54 -1.59
CA ILE A 49 2.37 -0.75 -0.93
C ILE A 49 3.86 -1.08 -0.89
N ASP A 50 4.55 -1.00 -2.03
CA ASP A 50 5.99 -1.27 -2.10
C ASP A 50 6.81 -0.36 -1.15
N ALA A 51 6.43 0.92 -1.09
CA ALA A 51 7.03 1.88 -0.17
C ALA A 51 6.82 1.52 1.31
N LEU A 52 5.64 1.03 1.69
CA LEU A 52 5.34 0.58 3.06
C LEU A 52 6.12 -0.68 3.43
N LEU A 53 6.28 -1.61 2.49
CA LEU A 53 6.98 -2.88 2.70
C LEU A 53 8.50 -2.72 2.80
N THR A 54 9.07 -1.55 2.46
CA THR A 54 10.52 -1.33 2.49
C THR A 54 11.11 -1.35 3.92
N ARG A 55 10.32 -0.94 4.93
CA ARG A 55 10.82 -0.83 6.32
C ARG A 55 10.61 -2.11 7.13
N TYR A 56 9.54 -2.85 6.86
CA TYR A 56 9.09 -3.93 7.72
C TYR A 56 9.26 -5.27 7.03
N THR A 57 9.98 -6.18 7.67
CA THR A 57 10.03 -7.57 7.26
C THR A 57 8.75 -8.26 7.72
N PHE A 58 7.86 -8.59 6.79
CA PHE A 58 6.75 -9.49 7.07
C PHE A 58 7.30 -10.91 7.04
N ARG A 59 7.34 -11.57 8.21
CA ARG A 59 7.63 -13.00 8.27
C ARG A 59 6.31 -13.74 8.11
N VAL A 60 6.13 -14.36 6.96
CA VAL A 60 5.17 -15.47 6.80
C VAL A 60 5.91 -16.72 7.26
N ASP A 61 5.35 -17.45 8.21
CA ASP A 61 5.97 -18.65 8.77
C ASP A 61 6.24 -19.67 7.63
N PRO A 62 7.51 -20.04 7.37
CA PRO A 62 7.86 -20.93 6.26
C PRO A 62 7.51 -22.40 6.50
N GLY A 63 6.94 -22.76 7.66
CA GLY A 63 6.58 -24.14 8.00
C GLY A 63 5.38 -24.72 7.23
N ILE A 64 4.64 -23.90 6.48
CA ILE A 64 3.51 -24.37 5.66
C ILE A 64 4.04 -24.69 4.26
N THR A 65 4.44 -25.95 4.06
CA THR A 65 4.79 -26.54 2.76
C THR A 65 3.58 -26.94 1.92
N ASP A 66 2.37 -26.65 2.38
CA ASP A 66 1.14 -26.96 1.65
C ASP A 66 0.81 -25.85 0.64
N ASP A 67 1.11 -26.13 -0.63
CA ASP A 67 0.83 -25.22 -1.75
C ASP A 67 -0.67 -24.98 -1.96
N ASP A 68 -1.55 -25.91 -1.58
CA ASP A 68 -3.00 -25.74 -1.65
C ASP A 68 -3.50 -24.77 -0.56
N GLU A 69 -3.00 -24.88 0.67
CA GLU A 69 -3.29 -23.93 1.74
C GLU A 69 -2.82 -22.52 1.38
N LYS A 70 -1.65 -22.41 0.76
CA LYS A 70 -1.12 -21.14 0.26
C LYS A 70 -2.00 -20.55 -0.84
N ALA A 71 -2.44 -21.37 -1.80
CA ALA A 71 -3.34 -20.95 -2.87
C ALA A 71 -4.70 -20.49 -2.31
N ARG A 72 -5.26 -21.21 -1.34
CA ARG A 72 -6.50 -20.84 -0.64
C ARG A 72 -6.34 -19.56 0.17
N SER A 73 -5.25 -19.41 0.89
CA SER A 73 -4.94 -18.20 1.67
C SER A 73 -4.78 -16.98 0.78
N ALA A 74 -4.10 -17.12 -0.36
CA ALA A 74 -3.98 -16.05 -1.35
C ALA A 74 -5.33 -15.70 -2.00
N ALA A 75 -6.19 -16.70 -2.28
CA ALA A 75 -7.53 -16.47 -2.80
C ALA A 75 -8.44 -15.77 -1.77
N ALA A 76 -8.41 -16.20 -0.50
CA ALA A 76 -9.14 -15.58 0.59
C ALA A 76 -8.69 -14.13 0.82
N ALA A 77 -7.38 -13.87 0.85
CA ALA A 77 -6.83 -12.52 0.99
C ALA A 77 -7.27 -11.59 -0.16
N ARG A 78 -7.34 -12.09 -1.40
CA ARG A 78 -7.87 -11.33 -2.54
C ARG A 78 -9.38 -11.04 -2.39
N ALA A 79 -10.16 -12.01 -1.91
CA ALA A 79 -11.60 -11.83 -1.67
C ALA A 79 -11.86 -10.81 -0.55
N VAL A 80 -11.13 -10.89 0.56
CA VAL A 80 -11.18 -9.92 1.66
C VAL A 80 -10.75 -8.54 1.15
N ARG A 81 -9.67 -8.44 0.37
CA ARG A 81 -9.26 -7.18 -0.25
C ARG A 81 -10.37 -6.57 -1.11
N ALA A 82 -11.09 -7.37 -1.90
CA ALA A 82 -12.21 -6.87 -2.70
C ALA A 82 -13.36 -6.31 -1.84
N GLN A 83 -13.66 -6.94 -0.70
CA GLN A 83 -14.66 -6.46 0.26
C GLN A 83 -14.20 -5.17 0.96
N VAL A 84 -12.98 -5.15 1.50
CA VAL A 84 -12.42 -4.00 2.23
C VAL A 84 -12.21 -2.79 1.32
N VAL A 85 -11.80 -2.99 0.05
CA VAL A 85 -11.71 -1.90 -0.94
C VAL A 85 -13.09 -1.36 -1.31
N GLY A 86 -14.11 -2.22 -1.33
CA GLY A 86 -15.52 -1.84 -1.52
C GLY A 86 -16.10 -1.06 -0.35
N ASP A 87 -15.70 -1.39 0.89
CA ASP A 87 -16.19 -0.77 2.13
C ASP A 87 -15.37 0.45 2.58
N CYS A 88 -14.34 0.86 1.83
CA CYS A 88 -13.61 2.09 2.11
C CYS A 88 -14.51 3.32 1.88
N PRO A 89 -14.79 4.15 2.89
CA PRO A 89 -15.53 5.39 2.69
C PRO A 89 -14.76 6.29 1.71
N GLY A 90 -15.37 6.57 0.56
CA GLY A 90 -14.80 7.38 -0.53
C GLY A 90 -14.25 6.62 -1.74
N SER A 91 -14.34 5.29 -1.81
CA SER A 91 -14.12 4.57 -3.09
C SER A 91 -15.35 4.72 -4.00
N PRO A 92 -15.21 5.05 -5.30
CA PRO A 92 -16.35 5.04 -6.21
C PRO A 92 -16.91 3.61 -6.28
N ALA A 93 -18.19 3.45 -5.97
CA ALA A 93 -18.87 2.17 -5.97
C ALA A 93 -18.71 1.50 -7.35
N LEU A 94 -18.02 0.36 -7.40
CA LEU A 94 -18.00 -0.47 -8.60
C LEU A 94 -19.43 -0.95 -8.90
N PRO A 95 -19.88 -0.86 -10.17
CA PRO A 95 -21.22 -1.30 -10.52
C PRO A 95 -21.36 -2.79 -10.22
N ARG A 96 -22.33 -3.13 -9.36
CA ARG A 96 -22.70 -4.52 -9.10
C ARG A 96 -23.21 -5.11 -10.41
N ARG A 97 -22.47 -6.06 -10.99
CA ARG A 97 -22.97 -6.89 -12.08
C ARG A 97 -24.07 -7.77 -11.51
N HIS A 98 -25.31 -7.43 -11.79
CA HIS A 98 -26.44 -8.33 -11.59
C HIS A 98 -26.36 -9.42 -12.66
N GLY A 99 -26.21 -10.66 -12.21
CA GLY A 99 -26.52 -11.87 -12.96
C GLY A 99 -27.88 -12.39 -12.53
#